data_AF-A0A4P7KW11-F1
#
_entry.id   AF-A0A4P7KW11-F1
#
_cell.length_a   1.000
_cell.length_b   1.000
_cell.length_c   1.000
_cell.angle_alpha   90.00
_cell.angle_beta   90.00
_cell.angle_gamma   90.00
#
_symmetry.space_group_name_H-M   'P 1'
#
loop_
_entity.id
_entity.type
_entity.pdbx_description
1 polymer ?
#
loop_
_entity_poly.entity_id
_entity_poly.type
_entity_poly.pdbx_seq_one_letter_code
_entity_poly.pdbx_strand_id
1 'polypeptide(L)' 'MIEIKKINIGTKPDDGTGDTLRDAFSKTNDNFEALNTLPKKGDKGDKGDKGEPGKDLSSELDALTKRVKALEEKG' A
#
# COMPACT_ATOMS: atom_id res chain seq x y z
N MET A 1 14.01 4.77 11.13
CA MET A 1 13.64 5.90 10.25
C MET A 1 14.89 6.26 9.47
N ILE A 2 14.82 6.37 8.14
CA ILE A 2 15.99 6.80 7.36
C ILE A 2 16.17 8.30 7.55
N GLU A 3 17.36 8.71 7.93
CA GLU A 3 17.73 10.12 8.07
C GLU A 3 18.29 10.65 6.77
N ILE A 4 17.68 11.71 6.23
CA ILE A 4 18.18 12.39 5.03
C ILE A 4 19.36 13.28 5.42
N LYS A 5 20.53 13.03 4.86
CA LYS A 5 21.73 13.84 5.06
C LYS A 5 21.72 15.02 4.09
N LYS A 6 21.51 16.24 4.59
CA LYS A 6 21.54 17.46 3.78
C LYS A 6 22.98 17.92 3.54
N ILE A 7 23.25 18.36 2.30
CA ILE A 7 24.49 19.06 1.98
C ILE A 7 24.43 20.44 2.61
N ASN A 8 25.46 20.80 3.37
CA ASN A 8 25.68 22.15 3.85
C ASN A 8 26.35 22.97 2.74
N ILE A 9 25.67 24.01 2.24
CA ILE A 9 26.16 24.86 1.15
C ILE A 9 26.91 26.11 1.66
N GLY A 10 27.11 26.23 2.97
CA GLY A 10 27.66 27.42 3.61
C GLY A 10 26.62 28.52 3.83
N THR A 11 27.06 29.63 4.44
CA THR A 11 26.21 30.79 4.74
C THR A 11 26.25 31.85 3.63
N LYS A 12 27.34 31.88 2.86
CA LYS A 12 27.60 32.79 1.74
C LYS A 12 28.41 32.04 0.66
N PRO A 13 28.44 32.55 -0.58
CA PRO A 13 29.35 32.03 -1.60
C PRO A 13 30.80 32.03 -1.10
N ASP A 14 31.49 30.92 -1.32
CA ASP A 14 32.92 30.73 -1.06
C ASP A 14 33.40 31.02 0.38
N ASP A 15 32.51 30.89 1.37
CA ASP A 15 32.83 31.20 2.78
C ASP A 15 33.57 30.09 3.54
N GLY A 16 33.81 28.94 2.90
CA GLY A 16 34.51 27.80 3.48
C GLY A 16 33.76 27.07 4.60
N THR A 17 32.50 27.45 4.88
CA THR A 17 31.68 26.82 5.92
C THR A 17 30.80 25.68 5.40
N GLY A 18 30.72 25.54 4.08
CA GLY A 18 30.04 24.43 3.41
C GLY A 18 30.80 23.11 3.51
N ASP A 19 30.11 22.03 3.13
CA ASP A 19 30.74 20.71 2.99
C ASP A 19 31.84 20.74 1.94
N THR A 20 32.89 19.93 2.15
CA THR A 20 33.82 19.64 1.07
C THR A 20 33.10 18.88 -0.05
N LEU A 21 33.64 18.92 -1.28
CA LEU A 21 33.08 18.12 -2.38
C LEU A 21 32.94 16.64 -2.00
N ARG A 22 33.93 16.09 -1.30
CA ARG A 22 33.93 14.69 -0.87
C ARG A 22 32.78 14.39 0.11
N ASP A 23 32.55 15.26 1.08
CA ASP A 23 31.49 15.07 2.07
C ASP A 23 30.10 15.23 1.44
N ALA A 24 29.94 16.23 0.56
CA ALA A 24 28.69 16.44 -0.18
C ALA A 24 28.32 15.22 -1.03
N PHE A 25 29.29 14.66 -1.77
CA PHE A 25 29.08 13.44 -2.55
C PHE A 25 28.85 12.21 -1.68
N SER A 26 29.51 12.10 -0.52
CA SER A 26 29.27 11.00 0.43
C SER A 26 27.83 11.05 0.96
N LYS A 27 27.34 12.23 1.39
CA LYS A 27 25.94 12.41 1.81
C LYS A 27 24.95 12.09 0.69
N THR A 28 25.30 12.44 -0.54
CA THR A 28 24.48 12.13 -1.73
C THR A 28 24.36 10.62 -1.93
N ASN A 29 25.49 9.90 -1.90
CA ASN A 29 25.50 8.44 -2.03
C ASN A 29 24.71 7.76 -0.91
N ASP A 30 24.92 8.19 0.34
CA ASP A 30 24.20 7.66 1.50
C ASP A 30 22.68 7.80 1.34
N ASN A 31 22.21 8.96 0.86
CA ASN A 31 20.79 9.18 0.61
C ASN A 31 20.24 8.25 -0.48
N PHE A 32 20.99 8.04 -1.56
CA PHE A 32 20.56 7.13 -2.65
C PHE A 32 20.59 5.65 -2.22
N GLU A 33 21.61 5.23 -1.48
CA GLU A 33 21.66 3.88 -0.91
C GLU A 33 20.47 3.65 0.02
N ALA A 34 20.17 4.63 0.87
CA ALA A 34 19.02 4.59 1.73
C ALA A 34 17.70 4.48 0.93
N LEU A 35 17.53 5.25 -0.16
CA LEU A 35 16.36 5.15 -1.04
C LEU A 35 16.26 3.78 -1.74
N ASN A 36 17.38 3.20 -2.17
CA ASN A 36 17.42 1.92 -2.87
C ASN A 36 17.23 0.72 -1.95
N THR A 37 17.54 0.87 -0.66
CA THR A 37 17.37 -0.17 0.37
C THR A 37 16.06 -0.05 1.13
N LEU A 38 15.32 1.06 0.95
CA LEU A 38 13.95 1.13 1.44
C LEU A 38 13.13 0.00 0.81
N PRO A 39 12.36 -0.75 1.62
CA PRO A 39 11.38 -1.65 1.05
C PRO A 39 10.48 -0.80 0.14
N LYS A 40 10.34 -1.19 -1.13
CA LYS A 40 9.38 -0.53 -2.01
C LYS A 40 8.04 -0.59 -1.29
N LYS A 41 7.48 0.57 -0.94
CA LYS A 41 6.08 0.63 -0.49
C LYS A 41 5.24 0.11 -1.64
N GLY A 42 4.94 -1.19 -1.63
CA GLY A 42 4.19 -1.83 -2.71
C GLY A 42 4.86 -3.01 -3.42
N ASP A 43 5.81 -3.73 -2.81
CA ASP A 43 5.95 -5.16 -3.18
C ASP A 43 4.63 -5.88 -2.80
N LYS A 44 3.71 -5.81 -3.76
CA LYS A 44 2.44 -6.52 -3.95
C LYS A 44 2.23 -7.70 -2.97
N GLY A 45 1.39 -7.52 -1.96
CA GLY A 45 1.10 -8.62 -1.06
C GLY A 45 0.21 -8.29 0.13
N ASP A 46 -0.97 -7.70 -0.11
CA ASP A 46 -2.18 -8.15 0.58
C ASP A 46 -3.24 -8.22 -0.50
N LYS A 47 -3.34 -9.39 -1.13
CA LYS A 47 -4.56 -9.71 -1.87
C LYS A 47 -5.61 -9.78 -0.76
N GLY A 48 -6.38 -8.70 -0.62
CA GLY A 48 -7.40 -8.60 0.42
C GLY A 48 -8.18 -9.90 0.50
N ASP A 49 -8.48 -10.34 1.73
CA ASP A 49 -9.11 -11.63 1.99
C ASP A 49 -10.20 -11.88 0.97
N LYS A 50 -10.11 -13.01 0.27
CA LYS A 50 -11.13 -13.43 -0.66
C LYS A 50 -12.42 -13.50 0.15
N GLY A 51 -13.38 -12.63 -0.16
CA GLY A 51 -14.66 -12.58 0.56
C GLY A 51 -15.31 -13.95 0.62
N GLU A 52 -16.10 -14.20 1.67
CA GLU A 52 -16.77 -15.48 1.84
C GLU A 52 -17.66 -15.80 0.62
N PRO A 53 -17.71 -17.07 0.19
CA PRO A 53 -18.70 -17.50 -0.80
C PRO A 53 -20.11 -17.09 -0.36
N GLY A 54 -20.93 -16.63 -1.31
CA GLY A 54 -22.33 -16.32 -1.03
C GLY A 54 -23.09 -17.55 -0.52
N LYS A 55 -24.08 -17.33 0.35
CA LYS A 55 -24.96 -18.39 0.86
C LYS A 55 -25.76 -19.01 -0.30
N ASP A 56 -25.77 -20.33 -0.42
CA ASP A 56 -26.68 -21.04 -1.31
C ASP A 56 -28.13 -20.92 -0.78
N LEU A 57 -29.03 -20.40 -1.62
CA LEU A 57 -30.45 -20.17 -1.29
C LEU A 57 -31.40 -21.11 -2.05
N SER A 58 -30.87 -22.16 -2.69
CA SER A 58 -31.63 -23.13 -3.49
C SER A 58 -32.80 -23.75 -2.71
N SER A 59 -32.54 -24.17 -1.47
CA SER A 59 -33.55 -24.80 -0.62
C SER A 59 -34.65 -23.83 -0.17
N GLU A 60 -34.32 -22.55 0.09
CA GLU A 60 -35.32 -21.53 0.39
C GLU A 60 -36.19 -21.21 -0.84
N LEU A 61 -35.60 -21.20 -2.04
CA LEU A 61 -36.34 -21.00 -3.28
C LEU A 61 -37.35 -22.13 -3.52
N ASP A 62 -36.92 -23.39 -3.38
CA ASP A 62 -37.78 -24.56 -3.53
C ASP A 62 -38.95 -24.54 -2.53
N ALA A 63 -38.69 -24.14 -1.29
CA ALA A 63 -39.73 -24.02 -0.27
C ALA A 63 -40.74 -22.92 -0.61
N LEU A 64 -40.29 -21.79 -1.16
CA LEU A 64 -41.16 -20.70 -1.56
C LEU A 64 -42.02 -21.08 -2.76
N THR A 65 -41.44 -21.73 -3.77
CA THR A 65 -42.18 -22.22 -4.94
C THR A 65 -43.32 -23.18 -4.54
N LYS A 66 -43.07 -24.08 -3.58
CA LYS A 66 -44.12 -24.98 -3.06
C LYS A 66 -45.23 -24.20 -2.35
N ARG A 67 -44.87 -23.17 -1.58
CA ARG A 67 -45.84 -22.33 -0.87
C ARG A 67 -46.71 -21.51 -1.83
N VAL A 68 -46.12 -20.94 -2.88
CA VAL A 68 -46.85 -20.16 -3.89
C VAL A 68 -47.90 -21.04 -4.58
N LYS A 69 -47.52 -22.24 -5.04
CA LYS A 69 -48.47 -23.19 -5.65
C LYS A 69 -49.62 -23.55 -4.72
N ALA A 70 -49.32 -23.82 -3.45
CA ALA A 70 -50.33 -24.15 -2.46
C ALA A 70 -51.27 -22.98 -2.10
N LEU A 71 -50.90 -21.73 -2.42
CA LEU A 71 -51.76 -20.56 -2.25
C LEU A 71 -52.61 -20.30 -3.49
N GLU A 72 -52.06 -20.51 -4.70
CA GLU A 72 -52.81 -20.44 -5.96
C GLU A 72 -53.93 -21.49 -6.03
N GLU A 73 -53.71 -22.67 -5.46
CA GLU A 73 -54.73 -23.73 -5.36
C GLU A 73 -55.81 -23.46 -4.29
N LYS A 74 -55.60 -22.47 -3.41
CA LYS A 74 -56.53 -22.09 -2.33
C LYS A 74 -57.33 -20.83 -2.62
N GLY A 75 -57.01 -20.09 -3.68
CA GLY A 75 -57.77 -18.93 -4.16
C GLY A 75 -58.76 -19.31 -5.24
#